data_AF-A0A1I3C0M6-F1
#
_entry.id   AF-A0A1I3C0M6-F1
#
_cell.length_a   1.000
_cell.length_b   1.000
_cell.length_c   1.000
_cell.angle_alpha   90.00
_cell.angle_beta   90.00
_cell.angle_gamma   90.00
#
_symmetry.space_group_name_H-M   'P 1'
#
loop_
_entity.id
_entity.type
_entity.pdbx_description
1 polymer ?
#
loop_
_entity_poly.entity_id
_entity_poly.type
_entity_poly.pdbx_seq_one_letter_code
_entity_poly.pdbx_strand_id
1 'polypeptide(L)'
;MIRNATLAFLVTAATVSLPASAQPSYLIYAQKLVDATVAKHSDLTVLAMHVTPPNGTDNVIIASNIGRIGKKADADDLGVLNTGKPRMETTKTGDTSVELLMQDIAGKTIGVLGATFKYKAGEDKSAVREMAEKLKEELRMQTPSLEKLFEPVQ
;
A
#
# COMPACT_ATOMS: atom_id res chain seq x y z
N MET A 1 69.99 -32.73 0.82
CA MET A 1 69.64 -31.62 -0.09
C MET A 1 68.13 -31.60 -0.27
N ILE A 2 67.54 -30.48 0.15
CA ILE A 2 66.26 -29.83 -0.23
C ILE A 2 64.98 -30.70 -0.31
N ARG A 3 64.05 -30.38 0.61
CA ARG A 3 62.68 -30.88 0.80
C ARG A 3 61.72 -30.10 -0.12
N ASN A 4 60.86 -30.78 -0.87
CA ASN A 4 59.78 -30.13 -1.64
C ASN A 4 58.54 -30.01 -0.76
N ALA A 5 58.14 -28.77 -0.46
CA ALA A 5 56.91 -28.45 0.27
C ALA A 5 55.78 -28.16 -0.71
N THR A 6 54.73 -28.97 -0.68
CA THR A 6 53.49 -28.74 -1.42
C THR A 6 52.65 -27.69 -0.69
N LEU A 7 52.46 -26.53 -1.31
CA LEU A 7 51.59 -25.46 -0.79
C LEU A 7 50.15 -25.69 -1.32
N ALA A 8 49.24 -26.06 -0.43
CA ALA A 8 47.81 -26.15 -0.75
C ALA A 8 47.19 -24.74 -0.66
N PHE A 9 46.63 -24.26 -1.76
CA PHE A 9 45.91 -22.99 -1.82
C PHE A 9 44.43 -23.25 -1.49
N LEU A 10 44.00 -22.92 -0.26
CA LEU A 10 42.58 -22.87 0.10
C LEU A 10 42.00 -21.55 -0.45
N VAL A 11 41.12 -21.65 -1.45
CA VAL A 11 40.30 -20.52 -1.89
C VAL A 11 38.99 -20.54 -1.10
N THR A 12 38.90 -19.73 -0.05
CA THR A 12 37.65 -19.44 0.65
C THR A 12 36.86 -18.43 -0.18
N ALA A 13 35.79 -18.89 -0.84
CA ALA A 13 34.82 -18.02 -1.50
C ALA A 13 33.94 -17.35 -0.43
N ALA A 14 34.27 -16.11 -0.06
CA ALA A 14 33.37 -15.27 0.73
C ALA A 14 32.25 -14.76 -0.19
N THR A 15 31.04 -15.29 -0.04
CA THR A 15 29.85 -14.76 -0.71
C THR A 15 29.48 -13.43 -0.08
N VAL A 16 29.82 -12.33 -0.76
CA VAL A 16 29.31 -10.99 -0.41
C VAL A 16 27.84 -10.96 -0.82
N SER A 17 26.95 -11.16 0.16
CA SER A 17 25.53 -10.84 -0.01
C SER A 17 25.41 -9.33 -0.16
N LEU A 18 25.16 -8.86 -1.39
CA LEU A 18 24.77 -7.47 -1.60
C LEU A 18 23.47 -7.22 -0.83
N PRO A 19 23.38 -6.16 0.00
CA PRO A 19 22.09 -5.77 0.55
C PRO A 19 21.14 -5.53 -0.62
N ALA A 20 19.95 -6.13 -0.57
CA ALA A 20 18.88 -5.84 -1.51
C ALA A 20 18.75 -4.32 -1.60
N SER A 21 18.93 -3.79 -2.81
CA SER A 21 18.98 -2.36 -3.08
C SER A 21 17.79 -1.68 -2.42
N ALA A 22 18.04 -0.88 -1.38
CA ALA A 22 17.12 0.18 -1.02
C ALA A 22 17.13 1.15 -2.21
N GLN A 23 16.20 0.97 -3.15
CA GLN A 23 15.94 2.00 -4.14
C GLN A 23 15.62 3.27 -3.35
N PRO A 24 16.27 4.41 -3.66
CA PRO A 24 15.81 5.68 -3.14
C PRO A 24 14.40 5.89 -3.71
N SER A 25 13.37 5.57 -2.93
CA SER A 25 12.04 6.02 -3.23
C SER A 25 12.08 7.52 -3.03
N TYR A 26 12.05 8.27 -4.13
CA TYR A 26 11.45 9.59 -4.05
C TYR A 26 10.02 9.33 -3.56
N LEU A 27 9.80 9.52 -2.27
CA LEU A 27 8.53 9.24 -1.62
C LEU A 27 7.53 10.19 -2.29
N ILE A 28 6.61 9.64 -3.09
CA ILE A 28 5.54 10.45 -3.64
C ILE A 28 4.55 10.79 -2.53
N TYR A 29 3.79 11.87 -2.71
CA TYR A 29 2.83 12.34 -1.71
C TYR A 29 1.84 11.24 -1.28
N ALA A 30 1.41 10.38 -2.19
CA ALA A 30 0.54 9.25 -1.87
C ALA A 30 1.13 8.32 -0.79
N GLN A 31 2.42 8.00 -0.87
CA GLN A 31 3.06 7.15 0.14
C GLN A 31 3.20 7.88 1.48
N LYS A 32 3.52 9.18 1.47
CA LYS A 32 3.50 9.99 2.70
C LYS A 32 2.13 9.98 3.38
N LEU A 33 1.04 10.06 2.61
CA LEU A 33 -0.32 9.95 3.16
C LEU A 33 -0.55 8.58 3.78
N VAL A 34 -0.23 7.50 3.07
CA VAL A 34 -0.39 6.13 3.61
C VAL A 34 0.38 5.95 4.91
N ASP A 35 1.65 6.35 4.95
CA ASP A 35 2.51 6.18 6.11
C ASP A 35 1.99 7.00 7.31
N ALA A 36 1.61 8.27 7.09
CA ALA A 36 1.08 9.13 8.13
C ALA A 36 -0.27 8.61 8.67
N THR A 37 -1.13 8.11 7.78
CA THR A 37 -2.43 7.57 8.14
C THR A 37 -2.28 6.27 8.94
N VAL A 38 -1.47 5.31 8.49
CA VAL A 38 -1.24 4.07 9.25
C VAL A 38 -0.60 4.35 10.62
N ALA A 39 0.30 5.35 10.71
CA ALA A 39 0.87 5.75 12.00
C ALA A 39 -0.16 6.36 12.96
N LYS A 40 -1.19 7.05 12.43
CA LYS A 40 -2.26 7.69 13.22
C LYS A 40 -3.34 6.69 13.66
N HIS A 41 -3.58 5.62 12.90
CA HIS A 41 -4.68 4.68 13.12
C HIS A 41 -4.16 3.28 13.52
N SER A 42 -4.03 3.02 14.82
CA SER A 42 -3.45 1.76 15.35
C SER A 42 -4.25 0.47 15.07
N ASP A 43 -5.51 0.65 14.69
CA ASP A 43 -6.48 -0.36 14.25
C ASP A 43 -6.39 -0.66 12.75
N LEU A 44 -5.80 0.24 11.95
CA LEU A 44 -5.58 0.07 10.52
C LEU A 44 -4.32 -0.78 10.28
N THR A 45 -4.49 -2.01 9.78
CA THR A 45 -3.38 -2.93 9.49
C THR A 45 -2.89 -2.84 8.06
N VAL A 46 -3.78 -2.52 7.12
CA VAL A 46 -3.46 -2.34 5.70
C VAL A 46 -4.12 -1.10 5.19
N LEU A 47 -3.36 -0.30 4.44
CA LEU A 47 -3.87 0.75 3.58
C LEU A 47 -3.18 0.65 2.22
N ALA A 48 -3.97 0.66 1.16
CA ALA A 48 -3.50 0.72 -0.23
C ALA A 48 -4.33 1.71 -1.04
N MET A 49 -3.66 2.49 -1.89
CA MET A 49 -4.29 3.42 -2.83
C MET A 49 -4.18 2.87 -4.25
N HIS A 50 -5.33 2.46 -4.80
CA HIS A 50 -5.50 1.93 -6.14
C HIS A 50 -5.95 3.06 -7.07
N VAL A 51 -5.07 3.54 -7.95
CA VAL A 51 -5.28 4.76 -8.75
C VAL A 51 -4.83 4.51 -10.18
N THR A 52 -5.51 5.13 -11.15
CA THR A 52 -5.02 5.19 -12.54
C THR A 52 -4.09 6.40 -12.67
N PRO A 53 -2.77 6.22 -12.90
CA PRO A 53 -1.86 7.35 -13.04
C PRO A 53 -2.25 8.28 -14.20
N PRO A 54 -1.95 9.59 -14.15
CA PRO A 54 -2.35 10.55 -15.20
C PRO A 54 -1.99 10.15 -16.65
N ASN A 55 -0.92 9.37 -16.83
CA ASN A 55 -0.46 8.87 -18.14
C ASN A 55 -0.57 7.34 -18.26
N GLY A 56 -1.32 6.70 -17.36
CA GLY A 56 -1.54 5.25 -17.33
C GLY A 56 -2.94 4.88 -17.76
N THR A 57 -3.11 3.62 -18.18
CA THR A 57 -4.41 3.04 -18.52
C THR A 57 -4.93 2.09 -17.45
N ASP A 58 -4.02 1.50 -16.68
CA ASP A 58 -4.35 0.54 -15.62
C ASP A 58 -4.52 1.25 -14.29
N ASN A 59 -5.54 0.83 -13.52
CA ASN A 59 -5.65 1.16 -12.12
C ASN A 59 -4.69 0.26 -11.32
N VAL A 60 -3.74 0.87 -10.61
CA VAL A 60 -2.65 0.16 -9.92
C VAL A 60 -2.45 0.68 -8.50
N ILE A 61 -1.83 -0.12 -7.64
CA ILE A 61 -1.37 0.35 -6.33
C ILE A 61 -0.27 1.39 -6.54
N ILE A 62 -0.51 2.63 -6.13
CA ILE A 62 0.50 3.70 -6.19
C ILE A 62 1.17 3.95 -4.83
N ALA A 63 0.51 3.56 -3.74
CA ALA A 63 1.02 3.66 -2.38
C ALA A 63 0.40 2.58 -1.49
N SER A 64 1.18 2.01 -0.59
CA SER A 64 0.70 1.03 0.39
C SER A 64 1.71 0.79 1.52
N ASN A 65 1.24 0.46 2.71
CA ASN A 65 2.09 0.02 3.82
C ASN A 65 2.52 -1.46 3.73
N ILE A 66 1.97 -2.23 2.78
CA ILE A 66 2.35 -3.63 2.52
C ILE A 66 3.07 -3.82 1.17
N GLY A 67 3.46 -2.73 0.50
CA GLY A 67 4.13 -2.75 -0.80
C GLY A 67 3.17 -3.04 -1.96
N ARG A 68 3.54 -3.96 -2.86
CA ARG A 68 2.77 -4.29 -4.09
C ARG A 68 2.55 -3.12 -5.06
N ILE A 69 3.40 -2.09 -4.99
CA ILE A 69 3.34 -0.92 -5.87
C ILE A 69 3.40 -1.37 -7.35
N GLY A 70 2.50 -0.85 -8.17
CA GLY A 70 2.31 -1.23 -9.57
C GLY A 70 1.44 -2.47 -9.81
N LYS A 71 1.04 -3.21 -8.77
CA LYS A 71 0.06 -4.30 -8.92
C LYS A 71 -1.26 -3.73 -9.42
N LYS A 72 -1.80 -4.30 -10.48
CA LYS A 72 -3.14 -3.96 -10.98
C LYS A 72 -4.20 -4.24 -9.91
N ALA A 73 -5.18 -3.34 -9.85
CA ALA A 73 -6.45 -3.58 -9.18
C ALA A 73 -7.10 -4.86 -9.72
N ASP A 74 -7.68 -5.64 -8.83
CA ASP A 74 -8.40 -6.85 -9.23
C ASP A 74 -9.90 -6.54 -9.47
N ALA A 75 -10.67 -7.58 -9.76
CA ALA A 75 -12.07 -7.42 -10.16
C ALA A 75 -12.94 -6.81 -9.05
N ASP A 76 -12.58 -7.02 -7.78
CA ASP A 76 -13.33 -6.51 -6.65
C ASP A 76 -13.12 -5.00 -6.51
N ASP A 77 -11.85 -4.55 -6.54
CA ASP A 77 -11.48 -3.13 -6.59
C ASP A 77 -12.17 -2.40 -7.77
N LEU A 78 -12.08 -2.97 -8.97
CA LEU A 78 -12.69 -2.39 -10.17
C LEU A 78 -14.23 -2.39 -10.09
N GLY A 79 -14.83 -3.37 -9.42
CA GLY A 79 -16.25 -3.41 -9.12
C GLY A 79 -16.70 -2.23 -8.24
N VAL A 80 -15.92 -1.90 -7.21
CA VAL A 80 -16.16 -0.72 -6.37
C VAL A 80 -16.05 0.56 -7.19
N LEU A 81 -15.01 0.68 -8.01
CA LEU A 81 -14.80 1.86 -8.87
C LEU A 81 -15.96 2.07 -9.86
N ASN A 82 -16.46 0.99 -10.47
CA ASN A 82 -17.52 1.04 -11.47
C ASN A 82 -18.90 1.31 -10.87
N THR A 83 -19.18 0.78 -9.67
CA THR A 83 -20.53 0.84 -9.07
C THR A 83 -20.68 1.93 -8.02
N GLY A 84 -19.56 2.41 -7.48
CA GLY A 84 -19.51 3.30 -6.31
C GLY A 84 -19.97 2.66 -5.01
N LYS A 85 -20.25 1.35 -5.00
CA LYS A 85 -20.71 0.61 -3.83
C LYS A 85 -19.52 0.05 -3.07
N PRO A 86 -19.33 0.40 -1.78
CA PRO A 86 -18.23 -0.16 -1.01
C PRO A 86 -18.38 -1.66 -0.81
N ARG A 87 -17.25 -2.36 -0.77
CA ARG A 87 -17.18 -3.80 -0.47
C ARG A 87 -16.56 -4.01 0.90
N MET A 88 -16.98 -5.06 1.59
CA MET A 88 -16.39 -5.47 2.86
C MET A 88 -16.24 -6.99 2.89
N GLU A 89 -15.09 -7.46 3.35
CA GLU A 89 -14.78 -8.88 3.48
C GLU A 89 -14.00 -9.19 4.75
N THR A 90 -14.13 -10.41 5.25
CA THR A 90 -13.28 -10.90 6.33
C THR A 90 -12.05 -11.55 5.70
N THR A 91 -10.88 -11.07 6.08
CA THR A 91 -9.59 -11.57 5.62
C THR A 91 -9.27 -12.93 6.26
N LYS A 92 -8.22 -13.60 5.74
CA LYS A 92 -7.74 -14.87 6.31
C LYS A 92 -7.25 -14.77 7.76
N THR A 93 -6.85 -13.59 8.22
CA THR A 93 -6.41 -13.35 9.59
C THR A 93 -7.56 -13.07 10.56
N GLY A 94 -8.80 -12.97 10.04
CA GLY A 94 -9.98 -12.60 10.82
C GLY A 94 -10.25 -11.10 10.87
N ASP A 95 -9.32 -10.27 10.38
CA ASP A 95 -9.50 -8.82 10.21
C ASP A 95 -10.56 -8.53 9.15
N THR A 96 -11.09 -7.32 9.14
CA THR A 96 -12.09 -6.89 8.15
C THR A 96 -11.48 -5.91 7.16
N SER A 97 -11.47 -6.28 5.88
CA SER A 97 -11.08 -5.42 4.77
C SER A 97 -12.29 -4.69 4.21
N VAL A 98 -12.11 -3.42 3.88
CA VAL A 98 -13.12 -2.55 3.29
C VAL A 98 -12.51 -1.86 2.08
N GLU A 99 -13.18 -1.96 0.95
CA GLU A 99 -12.85 -1.25 -0.29
C GLU A 99 -13.84 -0.11 -0.50
N LEU A 100 -13.31 1.10 -0.72
CA LEU A 100 -14.08 2.34 -0.81
C LEU A 100 -13.60 3.16 -2.00
N LEU A 101 -14.46 3.99 -2.58
CA LEU A 101 -14.01 5.00 -3.54
C LEU A 101 -13.01 5.95 -2.87
N MET A 102 -11.87 6.18 -3.53
CA MET A 102 -10.95 7.25 -3.22
C MET A 102 -11.39 8.52 -3.95
N GLN A 103 -11.52 9.62 -3.21
CA GLN A 103 -11.90 10.92 -3.76
C GLN A 103 -10.86 11.97 -3.40
N ASP A 104 -10.71 12.97 -4.27
CA ASP A 104 -9.99 14.20 -3.91
C ASP A 104 -10.87 15.17 -3.11
N ILE A 105 -10.29 16.28 -2.66
CA ILE A 105 -10.97 17.30 -1.87
C ILE A 105 -12.15 17.96 -2.60
N ALA A 106 -12.19 17.90 -3.94
CA ALA A 106 -13.31 18.38 -4.75
C ALA A 106 -14.44 17.33 -4.88
N GLY A 107 -14.25 16.12 -4.34
CA GLY A 107 -15.20 15.02 -4.41
C GLY A 107 -15.11 14.20 -5.69
N LYS A 108 -14.11 14.47 -6.56
CA LYS A 108 -13.88 13.67 -7.76
C LYS A 108 -13.34 12.31 -7.38
N THR A 109 -13.96 11.24 -7.88
CA THR A 109 -13.42 9.89 -7.75
C THR A 109 -12.14 9.75 -8.54
N ILE A 110 -11.06 9.36 -7.86
CA ILE A 110 -9.72 9.22 -8.43
C ILE A 110 -9.15 7.80 -8.28
N GLY A 111 -9.86 6.91 -7.59
CA GLY A 111 -9.41 5.54 -7.39
C GLY A 111 -10.23 4.78 -6.35
N VAL A 112 -9.57 3.79 -5.73
CA VAL A 112 -10.11 2.94 -4.67
C VAL A 112 -9.13 2.93 -3.49
N LEU A 113 -9.66 2.98 -2.29
CA LEU A 113 -8.94 2.71 -1.04
C LEU A 113 -9.22 1.28 -0.62
N GLY A 114 -8.18 0.48 -0.44
CA GLY A 114 -8.25 -0.79 0.28
C GLY A 114 -7.77 -0.57 1.70
N ALA A 115 -8.66 -0.74 2.69
CA ALA A 115 -8.36 -0.52 4.10
C ALA A 115 -8.74 -1.76 4.93
N THR A 116 -7.77 -2.35 5.64
CA THR A 116 -8.02 -3.47 6.53
C THR A 116 -7.87 -3.03 7.98
N PHE A 117 -8.89 -3.34 8.78
CA PHE A 117 -8.93 -3.01 10.20
C PHE A 117 -8.89 -4.27 11.04
N LYS A 118 -8.16 -4.19 12.17
CA LYS A 118 -8.24 -5.21 13.22
C LYS A 118 -9.68 -5.40 13.62
N TYR A 119 -10.11 -6.65 13.68
CA TYR A 119 -11.46 -7.00 14.08
C TYR A 119 -11.42 -8.16 15.06
N LYS A 120 -12.14 -8.04 16.17
CA LYS A 120 -12.28 -9.14 17.15
C LYS A 120 -13.63 -9.81 16.94
N ALA A 121 -13.65 -11.14 17.05
CA ALA A 121 -14.87 -11.92 16.95
C ALA A 121 -15.91 -11.42 17.99
N GLY A 122 -17.11 -11.09 17.51
CA GLY A 122 -18.19 -10.54 18.32
C GLY A 122 -18.28 -9.00 18.32
N GLU A 123 -17.32 -8.29 17.74
CA GLU A 123 -17.45 -6.85 17.46
C GLU A 123 -18.48 -6.59 16.35
N ASP A 124 -19.07 -5.40 16.33
CA ASP A 124 -20.02 -5.03 15.29
C ASP A 124 -19.29 -4.62 14.00
N LYS A 125 -19.54 -5.34 12.91
CA LYS A 125 -18.97 -4.99 11.59
C LYS A 125 -19.45 -3.63 11.07
N SER A 126 -20.59 -3.13 11.56
CA SER A 126 -21.06 -1.78 11.24
C SER A 126 -20.05 -0.72 11.72
N ALA A 127 -19.39 -0.94 12.86
CA ALA A 127 -18.37 -0.04 13.39
C ALA A 127 -17.13 0.00 12.47
N VAL A 128 -16.72 -1.14 11.88
CA VAL A 128 -15.62 -1.16 10.91
C VAL A 128 -15.97 -0.35 9.66
N ARG A 129 -17.21 -0.46 9.19
CA ARG A 129 -17.68 0.36 8.06
C ARG A 129 -17.62 1.85 8.39
N GLU A 130 -18.06 2.26 9.58
CA GLU A 130 -17.99 3.65 10.00
C GLU A 130 -16.54 4.17 10.11
N MET A 131 -15.63 3.35 10.64
CA MET A 131 -14.20 3.70 10.69
C MET A 131 -13.62 3.88 9.29
N ALA A 132 -13.99 3.01 8.35
CA ALA A 132 -13.53 3.09 6.97
C ALA A 132 -14.07 4.33 6.24
N GLU A 133 -15.34 4.71 6.44
CA GLU A 133 -15.91 5.94 5.86
C GLU A 133 -15.27 7.20 6.46
N LYS A 134 -14.97 7.21 7.78
CA LYS A 134 -14.20 8.30 8.41
C LYS A 134 -12.80 8.41 7.82
N LEU A 135 -12.10 7.28 7.67
CA LEU A 135 -10.77 7.22 7.05
C LEU A 135 -10.80 7.78 5.62
N LYS A 136 -11.80 7.40 4.83
CA LYS A 136 -12.01 7.91 3.47
C LYS A 136 -12.14 9.43 3.47
N GLU A 137 -12.95 10.00 4.36
CA GLU A 137 -13.14 11.45 4.45
C GLU A 137 -11.85 12.17 4.89
N GLU A 138 -11.12 11.62 5.86
CA GLU A 138 -9.83 12.15 6.29
C GLU A 138 -8.79 12.19 5.15
N LEU A 139 -8.73 11.12 4.35
CA LEU A 139 -7.85 11.04 3.18
C LEU A 139 -8.31 11.97 2.06
N ARG A 140 -9.63 12.11 1.85
CA ARG A 140 -10.22 13.05 0.89
C ARG A 140 -9.78 14.49 1.18
N MET A 141 -9.89 14.90 2.45
CA MET A 141 -9.48 16.24 2.89
C MET A 141 -7.98 16.50 2.74
N GLN A 142 -7.16 15.45 2.72
CA GLN A 142 -5.71 15.52 2.53
C GLN A 142 -5.28 15.22 1.09
N THR A 143 -6.20 15.05 0.15
CA THR A 143 -5.89 14.75 -1.24
C THR A 143 -6.36 15.90 -2.13
N PRO A 144 -5.50 16.90 -2.43
CA PRO A 144 -5.92 18.04 -3.24
C PRO A 144 -6.33 17.68 -4.67
N SER A 145 -5.62 16.76 -5.31
CA SER A 145 -5.90 16.28 -6.66
C SER A 145 -5.21 14.94 -6.93
N LEU A 146 -5.55 14.33 -8.07
CA LEU A 146 -4.87 13.14 -8.59
C LEU A 146 -3.37 13.40 -8.81
N GLU A 147 -3.02 14.51 -9.45
CA GLU A 147 -1.65 14.87 -9.81
C GLU A 147 -0.79 15.03 -8.56
N LYS A 148 -1.36 15.63 -7.50
CA LYS A 148 -0.66 15.84 -6.24
C LYS A 148 -0.15 14.53 -5.63
N LEU A 149 -0.88 13.43 -5.79
CA LEU A 149 -0.50 12.11 -5.29
C LEU A 149 0.84 11.60 -5.85
N PHE A 150 1.22 12.05 -7.06
CA PHE A 150 2.44 11.64 -7.76
C PHE A 150 3.60 12.62 -7.60
N GLU A 151 3.37 13.79 -6.98
CA GLU A 151 4.45 14.73 -6.71
C GLU A 151 5.40 14.16 -5.65
N PRO A 152 6.72 14.37 -5.80
CA PRO A 152 7.68 14.02 -4.77
C PRO A 152 7.42 14.86 -3.51
N VAL A 153 7.61 14.26 -2.34
CA VAL A 153 7.70 15.03 -1.11
C VAL A 153 9.09 15.64 -1.00
N GLN A 154 9.14 16.92 -0.63
CA GLN A 154 10.38 17.63 -0.30
C GLN A 154 10.79 17.34 1.15
#